data_AF-A0A937HY77-F1
#
_entry.id   AF-A0A937HY77-F1
#
_cell.length_a   1.000
_cell.length_b   1.000
_cell.length_c   1.000
_cell.angle_alpha   90.00
_cell.angle_beta   90.00
_cell.angle_gamma   90.00
#
_symmetry.space_group_name_H-M   'P 1'
#
loop_
_entity.id
_entity.type
_entity.pdbx_description
1 polymer ?
#
loop_
_entity_poly.entity_id
_entity_poly.type
_entity_poly.pdbx_seq_one_letter_code
_entity_poly.pdbx_strand_id
1 'polypeptide(L)'
;MLSALARLIQQLSRASIALVLGLALMLTACSGDAEARLSGDFVEDTVAVSRNLLEVIDLPQDAENHAEVEAEARALINDYMSRYRPQPRVNGLASFTTMQTALNSLAGHYASYANRPLPEALHDRLAKELSKAEKSAVRGN
;
A
#
# COMPACT_ATOMS: atom_id res chain seq x y z
N MET A 1 -48.39 20.03 -7.53
CA MET A 1 -47.39 20.17 -8.60
C MET A 1 -45.96 20.31 -8.06
N LEU A 2 -45.73 21.16 -7.04
CA LEU A 2 -44.41 21.34 -6.39
C LEU A 2 -43.80 20.05 -5.81
N SER A 3 -44.64 19.18 -5.24
CA SER A 3 -44.23 17.90 -4.61
C SER A 3 -43.79 16.82 -5.61
N ALA A 4 -44.28 16.84 -6.85
CA ALA A 4 -43.85 15.92 -7.90
C ALA A 4 -42.48 16.34 -8.48
N LEU A 5 -42.28 17.66 -8.62
CA LEU A 5 -41.02 18.24 -9.07
C LEU A 5 -39.88 17.95 -8.08
N ALA A 6 -40.15 18.07 -6.77
CA ALA A 6 -39.18 17.77 -5.72
C ALA A 6 -38.74 16.29 -5.69
N ARG A 7 -39.65 15.35 -5.94
CA ARG A 7 -39.35 13.91 -6.02
C ARG A 7 -38.50 13.58 -7.25
N LEU A 8 -38.79 14.22 -8.38
CA LEU A 8 -38.01 14.06 -9.60
C LEU A 8 -36.57 14.58 -9.42
N ILE A 9 -36.41 15.74 -8.79
CA ILE A 9 -35.10 16.33 -8.48
C ILE A 9 -34.31 15.42 -7.52
N GLN A 10 -34.95 14.84 -6.50
CA GLN A 10 -34.31 13.88 -5.60
C GLN A 10 -33.92 12.56 -6.28
N GLN A 11 -34.68 12.08 -7.26
CA GLN A 11 -34.33 10.87 -8.00
C GLN A 11 -33.14 11.12 -8.92
N LEU A 12 -33.14 12.27 -9.62
CA LEU A 12 -32.04 12.67 -10.49
C LEU A 12 -30.74 12.91 -9.71
N SER A 13 -30.80 13.55 -8.54
CA SER A 13 -29.62 13.81 -7.70
C SER A 13 -28.99 12.50 -7.20
N ARG A 14 -29.80 11.53 -6.78
CA ARG A 14 -29.33 10.20 -6.36
C ARG A 14 -28.69 9.43 -7.51
N ALA A 15 -29.27 9.49 -8.71
CA ALA A 15 -28.70 8.86 -9.89
C ALA A 15 -27.35 9.48 -10.28
N SER A 16 -27.23 10.81 -10.25
CA SER A 16 -25.95 11.49 -10.52
C SER A 16 -24.87 11.16 -9.49
N ILE A 17 -25.21 11.09 -8.20
CA ILE A 17 -24.25 10.70 -7.16
C ILE A 17 -23.78 9.26 -7.36
N ALA A 18 -24.69 8.33 -7.67
CA ALA A 18 -24.36 6.94 -7.95
C ALA A 18 -23.47 6.80 -9.20
N LEU A 19 -23.72 7.59 -10.25
CA LEU A 19 -22.90 7.61 -11.46
C LEU A 19 -21.49 8.14 -11.18
N VAL A 20 -21.37 9.25 -10.44
CA VAL A 20 -20.08 9.84 -10.08
C VAL A 20 -19.26 8.90 -9.20
N LEU A 21 -19.89 8.25 -8.21
CA LEU A 21 -19.25 7.23 -7.38
C LEU A 21 -18.80 6.02 -8.21
N GLY A 22 -19.66 5.52 -9.11
CA GLY A 22 -19.31 4.42 -10.00
C GLY A 22 -18.14 4.75 -10.92
N LEU A 23 -18.09 5.97 -11.47
CA LEU A 23 -16.99 6.44 -12.30
C LEU A 23 -15.69 6.61 -11.50
N ALA A 24 -15.79 7.15 -10.28
CA ALA A 24 -14.64 7.33 -9.38
C ALA A 24 -14.01 5.99 -8.99
N LEU A 25 -14.82 4.95 -8.76
CA LEU A 25 -14.34 3.60 -8.47
C LEU A 25 -13.64 2.94 -9.67
N MET A 26 -14.08 3.24 -10.90
CA MET A 26 -13.42 2.76 -12.13
C MET A 26 -12.07 3.46 -12.37
N LEU A 27 -11.93 4.73 -11.99
CA LEU A 27 -10.66 5.48 -12.10
C LEU A 27 -9.59 4.93 -11.13
N THR A 28 -9.97 4.39 -9.98
CA THR A 28 -9.04 3.73 -9.05
C THR A 28 -8.60 2.33 -9.49
N ALA A 29 -9.25 1.71 -10.48
CA ALA A 29 -8.85 0.40 -11.00
C ALA A 29 -7.63 0.47 -11.96
N CYS A 30 -7.14 1.67 -12.28
CA CYS A 30 -5.98 1.88 -13.17
C CYS A 30 -4.64 2.01 -12.41
N SER A 31 -4.61 1.91 -11.08
CA SER A 31 -3.35 1.72 -10.34
C SER A 31 -2.90 0.28 -10.57
N GLY A 32 -1.85 0.09 -11.38
CA GLY A 32 -1.51 -1.16 -12.08
C GLY A 32 -1.64 -2.45 -11.25
N ASP A 33 -1.98 -3.53 -11.96
CA ASP A 33 -2.40 -4.84 -11.45
C ASP A 33 -1.62 -5.29 -10.21
N ALA A 34 -2.20 -5.07 -9.01
CA ALA A 34 -1.71 -5.65 -7.76
C ALA A 34 -1.62 -7.19 -7.83
N GLU A 35 -2.41 -7.80 -8.71
CA GLU A 35 -2.39 -9.23 -9.04
C GLU A 35 -1.19 -9.64 -9.89
N ALA A 36 -0.57 -8.71 -10.62
CA ALA A 36 0.68 -8.97 -11.33
C ALA A 36 1.92 -8.87 -10.42
N ARG A 37 1.85 -8.08 -9.34
CA ARG A 37 2.99 -7.88 -8.40
C ARG A 37 3.04 -8.87 -7.24
N LEU A 38 1.90 -9.39 -6.83
CA LEU A 38 1.77 -10.28 -5.66
C LEU A 38 1.22 -11.64 -6.08
N SER A 39 1.91 -12.71 -5.70
CA SER A 39 1.53 -14.10 -5.99
C SER A 39 0.22 -14.51 -5.30
N GLY A 40 -0.10 -13.85 -4.17
CA GLY A 40 -1.21 -14.21 -3.30
C GLY A 40 -0.86 -15.24 -2.23
N ASP A 41 0.35 -15.79 -2.25
CA ASP A 41 0.89 -16.53 -1.11
C ASP A 41 1.53 -15.56 -0.11
N PHE A 42 1.03 -15.58 1.13
CA PHE A 42 1.48 -14.64 2.16
C PHE A 42 2.98 -14.74 2.45
N VAL A 43 3.54 -15.94 2.49
CA VAL A 43 4.94 -16.13 2.85
C VAL A 43 5.83 -15.67 1.70
N GLU A 44 5.52 -16.10 0.47
CA GLU A 44 6.23 -15.69 -0.74
C GLU A 44 6.20 -14.17 -0.91
N ASP A 45 5.02 -13.57 -0.81
CA ASP A 45 4.86 -12.12 -0.96
C ASP A 45 5.54 -11.34 0.17
N THR A 46 5.49 -11.81 1.42
CA THR A 46 6.20 -11.13 2.53
C THR A 46 7.71 -11.14 2.29
N VAL A 47 8.26 -12.26 1.82
CA VAL A 47 9.69 -12.37 1.50
C VAL A 47 10.07 -11.46 0.34
N ALA A 48 9.29 -11.50 -0.75
CA ALA A 48 9.54 -10.69 -1.94
C ALA A 48 9.45 -9.18 -1.64
N VAL A 49 8.38 -8.75 -0.96
CA VAL A 49 8.19 -7.34 -0.58
C VAL A 49 9.26 -6.88 0.39
N SER A 50 9.63 -7.68 1.40
CA SER A 50 10.69 -7.30 2.33
C SER A 50 12.02 -7.06 1.61
N ARG A 51 12.41 -7.95 0.69
CA ARG A 51 13.66 -7.82 -0.06
C ARG A 51 13.66 -6.64 -1.02
N ASN A 52 12.56 -6.45 -1.76
CA ASN A 52 12.42 -5.29 -2.62
C ASN A 52 12.52 -3.99 -1.82
N LEU A 53 11.83 -3.87 -0.68
CA LEU A 53 11.88 -2.66 0.13
C LEU A 53 13.23 -2.45 0.81
N LEU A 54 14.00 -3.51 1.10
CA LEU A 54 15.40 -3.38 1.54
C LEU A 54 16.25 -2.72 0.45
N GLU A 55 16.12 -3.15 -0.80
CA GLU A 55 16.82 -2.54 -1.94
C GLU A 55 16.39 -1.07 -2.15
N VAL A 56 15.09 -0.77 -1.96
CA VAL A 56 14.55 0.59 -2.07
C VAL A 56 15.15 1.53 -1.03
N ILE A 57 15.25 1.12 0.23
CA ILE A 57 15.77 1.99 1.29
C ILE A 57 17.28 2.22 1.17
N ASP A 58 18.00 1.28 0.54
CA ASP A 58 19.43 1.38 0.24
C ASP A 58 19.72 2.21 -1.04
N LEU A 59 18.69 2.62 -1.79
CA LEU A 59 18.86 3.38 -3.04
C LEU A 59 19.50 4.76 -2.76
N PRO A 60 20.59 5.12 -3.47
CA PRO A 60 21.19 6.45 -3.37
C PRO A 60 20.19 7.56 -3.71
N GLN A 61 20.25 8.66 -2.97
CA GLN A 61 19.33 9.80 -3.16
C GLN A 61 19.53 10.54 -4.48
N ASP A 62 20.73 10.45 -5.06
CA ASP A 62 21.09 11.06 -6.33
C ASP A 62 20.86 10.13 -7.52
N ALA A 63 20.27 8.94 -7.30
CA ALA A 63 19.89 8.04 -8.38
C ALA A 63 18.84 8.69 -9.30
N GLU A 64 19.06 8.60 -10.61
CA GLU A 64 18.19 9.21 -11.62
C GLU A 64 16.73 8.69 -11.54
N ASN A 65 16.56 7.43 -11.15
CA ASN A 65 15.27 6.75 -11.03
C ASN A 65 14.68 6.79 -9.59
N HIS A 66 15.23 7.60 -8.67
CA HIS A 66 14.79 7.60 -7.26
C HIS A 66 13.29 7.85 -7.08
N ALA A 67 12.74 8.84 -7.78
CA ALA A 67 11.32 9.18 -7.69
C ALA A 67 10.40 8.08 -8.24
N GLU A 68 10.84 7.36 -9.27
CA GLU A 68 10.11 6.21 -9.84
C GLU A 68 10.09 5.06 -8.84
N VAL A 69 11.25 4.73 -8.27
CA VAL A 69 11.37 3.67 -7.25
C VAL A 69 10.54 4.00 -6.00
N GLU A 70 10.51 5.27 -5.56
CA GLU A 70 9.65 5.68 -4.45
C GLU A 70 8.16 5.47 -4.78
N ALA A 71 7.74 5.82 -5.99
CA ALA A 71 6.35 5.64 -6.44
C ALA A 71 5.97 4.14 -6.50
N GLU A 72 6.86 3.30 -7.02
CA GLU A 72 6.69 1.85 -7.04
C GLU A 72 6.63 1.25 -5.64
N ALA A 73 7.49 1.69 -4.72
CA ALA A 73 7.47 1.24 -3.33
C ALA A 73 6.15 1.61 -2.63
N ARG A 74 5.61 2.81 -2.87
CA ARG A 74 4.29 3.21 -2.35
C ARG A 74 3.17 2.34 -2.92
N ALA A 75 3.22 2.03 -4.21
CA ALA A 75 2.24 1.13 -4.84
C ALA A 75 2.33 -0.28 -4.23
N LEU A 76 3.53 -0.83 -4.10
CA LEU A 76 3.76 -2.15 -3.51
C LEU A 76 3.28 -2.24 -2.05
N ILE A 77 3.53 -1.19 -1.24
CA ILE A 77 3.02 -1.08 0.13
C ILE A 77 1.50 -1.16 0.15
N ASN A 78 0.82 -0.40 -0.73
CA ASN A 78 -0.63 -0.37 -0.80
C ASN A 78 -1.20 -1.73 -1.26
N ASP A 79 -0.59 -2.36 -2.26
CA ASP A 79 -0.98 -3.67 -2.77
C ASP A 79 -0.88 -4.74 -1.67
N TYR A 80 0.26 -4.78 -0.96
CA TYR A 80 0.48 -5.74 0.13
C TYR A 80 -0.52 -5.53 1.28
N MET A 81 -0.68 -4.26 1.69
CA MET A 81 -1.57 -3.92 2.81
C MET A 81 -3.04 -4.17 2.48
N SER A 82 -3.49 -3.83 1.27
CA SER A 82 -4.88 -4.05 0.84
C SER A 82 -5.21 -5.54 0.73
N ARG A 83 -4.25 -6.36 0.27
CA ARG A 83 -4.42 -7.82 0.16
C ARG A 83 -4.49 -8.50 1.53
N TYR A 84 -3.52 -8.24 2.41
CA TYR A 84 -3.31 -9.07 3.61
C TYR A 84 -3.98 -8.54 4.88
N ARG A 85 -4.17 -7.22 5.01
CA ARG A 85 -4.80 -6.63 6.20
C ARG A 85 -6.23 -7.12 6.47
N PRO A 86 -7.10 -7.31 5.46
CA PRO A 86 -8.47 -7.78 5.70
C PRO A 86 -8.55 -9.27 6.08
N GLN A 87 -7.47 -10.05 5.89
CA GLN A 87 -7.50 -11.50 6.07
C GLN A 87 -7.31 -11.89 7.54
N PRO A 88 -8.31 -12.48 8.22
CA PRO A 88 -8.21 -12.81 9.65
C PRO A 88 -7.15 -13.86 9.97
N ARG A 89 -6.80 -14.70 8.99
CA ARG A 89 -5.75 -15.72 9.13
C ARG A 89 -4.33 -15.14 9.11
N VAL A 90 -4.17 -13.90 8.62
CA VAL A 90 -2.87 -13.26 8.41
C VAL A 90 -2.69 -12.05 9.33
N ASN A 91 -3.73 -11.25 9.53
CA ASN A 91 -3.60 -9.94 10.15
C ASN A 91 -3.20 -9.96 11.65
N GLY A 92 -3.29 -11.11 12.30
CA GLY A 92 -2.80 -11.34 13.67
C GLY A 92 -1.39 -11.95 13.76
N LEU A 93 -0.78 -12.31 12.63
CA LEU A 93 0.56 -12.91 12.61
C LEU A 93 1.63 -11.90 13.04
N ALA A 94 2.66 -12.37 13.73
CA ALA A 94 3.80 -11.56 14.16
C ALA A 94 4.59 -11.05 12.94
N SER A 95 4.71 -11.87 11.90
CA SER A 95 5.26 -11.46 10.59
C SER A 95 4.48 -10.30 9.98
N PHE A 96 3.15 -10.41 9.90
CA PHE A 96 2.32 -9.36 9.32
C PHE A 96 2.37 -8.06 10.13
N THR A 97 2.23 -8.14 11.45
CA THR A 97 2.24 -6.95 12.31
C THR A 97 3.61 -6.26 12.31
N THR A 98 4.71 -7.01 12.28
CA THR A 98 6.06 -6.46 12.12
C THR A 98 6.22 -5.78 10.76
N MET A 99 5.76 -6.41 9.69
CA MET A 99 5.76 -5.83 8.35
C MET A 99 4.98 -4.52 8.33
N GLN A 100 3.75 -4.52 8.87
CA GLN A 100 2.88 -3.34 8.94
C GLN A 100 3.56 -2.16 9.65
N THR A 101 4.34 -2.39 10.72
CA THR A 101 5.11 -1.32 11.39
C THR A 101 6.14 -0.69 10.45
N ALA A 102 6.88 -1.50 9.70
CA ALA A 102 7.86 -1.02 8.72
C ALA A 102 7.16 -0.25 7.59
N LEU A 103 6.11 -0.84 6.99
CA LEU A 103 5.40 -0.24 5.86
C LEU A 103 4.75 1.10 6.24
N ASN A 104 4.12 1.19 7.41
CA ASN A 104 3.53 2.44 7.90
C ASN A 104 4.61 3.52 8.14
N SER A 105 5.78 3.13 8.66
CA SER A 105 6.90 4.06 8.88
C SER A 105 7.43 4.61 7.55
N LEU A 106 7.66 3.72 6.57
CA LEU A 106 8.17 4.10 5.25
C LEU A 106 7.18 4.97 4.47
N ALA A 107 5.91 4.54 4.40
CA ALA A 107 4.84 5.31 3.76
C ALA A 107 4.65 6.68 4.43
N GLY A 108 4.76 6.74 5.76
CA GLY A 108 4.69 8.00 6.51
C GLY A 108 5.81 8.97 6.20
N HIS A 109 7.05 8.47 6.05
CA HIS A 109 8.20 9.28 5.63
C HIS A 109 7.98 9.85 4.24
N TYR A 110 7.68 9.00 3.27
CA TYR A 110 7.44 9.43 1.89
C TYR A 110 6.27 10.42 1.80
N ALA A 111 5.18 10.23 2.54
CA ALA A 111 4.05 11.17 2.55
C ALA A 111 4.42 12.55 3.12
N SER A 112 5.32 12.60 4.11
CA SER A 112 5.64 13.83 4.84
C SER A 112 6.86 14.57 4.29
N TYR A 113 7.79 13.85 3.66
CA TYR A 113 9.11 14.33 3.27
C TYR A 113 9.49 13.85 1.87
N ALA A 114 8.64 14.14 0.88
CA ALA A 114 8.93 13.84 -0.52
C ALA A 114 10.31 14.41 -0.93
N ASN A 115 11.09 13.62 -1.66
CA ASN A 115 12.45 13.97 -2.12
C ASN A 115 13.46 14.27 -1.00
N ARG A 116 13.25 13.75 0.21
CA ARG A 116 14.25 13.81 1.29
C ARG A 116 14.83 12.43 1.61
N PRO A 117 16.12 12.36 1.94
CA PRO A 117 16.73 11.13 2.45
C PRO A 117 15.98 10.56 3.64
N LEU A 118 15.92 9.24 3.69
CA LEU A 118 15.57 8.51 4.89
C LEU A 118 16.59 8.84 5.98
N PRO A 119 16.15 9.32 7.16
CA PRO A 119 17.04 9.47 8.31
C PRO A 119 17.68 8.12 8.65
N GLU A 120 18.97 8.11 8.98
CA GLU A 120 19.74 6.89 9.29
C GLU A 120 19.05 6.01 10.35
N ALA A 121 18.56 6.60 11.44
CA ALA A 121 17.84 5.87 12.48
C ALA A 121 16.53 5.23 12.00
N LEU A 122 15.86 5.84 11.01
CA LEU A 122 14.66 5.25 10.38
C LEU A 122 15.07 4.12 9.43
N HIS A 123 16.09 4.34 8.62
CA HIS A 123 16.67 3.35 7.72
C HIS A 123 17.01 2.05 8.47
N ASP A 124 17.80 2.13 9.54
CA ASP A 124 18.22 0.95 10.32
C ASP A 124 17.04 0.21 10.95
N ARG A 125 16.03 0.96 11.41
CA ARG A 125 14.82 0.37 11.96
C ARG A 125 14.04 -0.39 10.88
N LEU A 126 13.85 0.22 9.71
CA LEU A 126 13.19 -0.42 8.57
C LEU A 126 13.93 -1.68 8.15
N ALA A 127 15.25 -1.62 7.99
CA ALA A 127 16.07 -2.77 7.62
C ALA A 127 15.90 -3.95 8.60
N LYS A 128 15.90 -3.64 9.91
CA LYS A 128 15.66 -4.62 10.98
C LYS A 128 14.25 -5.21 10.94
N GLU A 129 13.22 -4.37 10.78
CA GLU A 129 11.83 -4.81 10.79
C GLU A 129 11.48 -5.63 9.55
N LEU A 130 11.89 -5.21 8.36
CA LEU A 130 11.70 -5.94 7.10
C LEU A 130 12.37 -7.32 7.15
N SER A 131 13.63 -7.37 7.60
CA SER A 131 14.36 -8.63 7.79
C SER A 131 13.72 -9.55 8.82
N LYS A 132 13.15 -8.97 9.89
CA LYS A 132 12.45 -9.73 10.93
C LYS A 132 11.12 -10.27 10.42
N ALA A 133 10.37 -9.49 9.64
CA ALA A 133 9.12 -9.90 9.02
C ALA A 133 9.35 -11.08 8.07
N GLU A 134 10.36 -10.97 7.19
CA GLU A 134 10.76 -12.05 6.28
C GLU A 134 11.05 -13.35 7.04
N LYS A 135 11.94 -13.29 8.03
CA LYS A 135 12.33 -14.47 8.82
C LYS A 135 11.17 -15.07 9.60
N SER A 136 10.26 -14.22 10.10
CA SER A 136 9.08 -14.69 10.84
C SER A 136 8.08 -15.37 9.91
N ALA A 137 7.86 -14.82 8.72
CA ALA A 137 6.96 -15.39 7.72
C ALA A 137 7.42 -16.78 7.26
N VAL A 138 8.71 -16.95 6.97
CA VAL A 138 9.30 -18.26 6.63
C VAL A 138 9.14 -19.29 7.77
N ARG A 139 9.13 -18.82 9.03
CA ARG A 139 8.91 -19.67 10.21
C ARG A 139 7.43 -19.95 10.48
N GLY A 140 6.51 -19.33 9.73
CA GLY A 140 5.07 -19.48 9.92
C GLY A 140 4.51 -18.75 11.16
N ASN A 141 5.16 -17.65 11.57
CA ASN A 141 4.72 -16.83 12.72
C ASN A 141 4.61 -15.35 12.34
#